data_AF-A0A2A4NH15-F1
#
_entry.id   AF-A0A2A4NH15-F1
#
_cell.length_a   1.000
_cell.length_b   1.000
_cell.length_c   1.000
_cell.angle_alpha   90.00
_cell.angle_beta   90.00
_cell.angle_gamma   90.00
#
_symmetry.space_group_name_H-M   'P 1'
#
loop_
_entity.id
_entity.type
_entity.pdbx_description
1 polymer ?
#
loop_
_entity_poly.entity_id
_entity_poly.type
_entity_poly.pdbx_seq_one_letter_code
_entity_poly.pdbx_strand_id
1 'polypeptide(L)'
;MKFAMKSIIITPDRIKKEIIFLIIALVIGNALNVYAIYTYQTNWLELITHLPLIIMLSFLIYLVAFTMRAIYSFFSKFMRKGKTVK
;
A
#
# COMPACT_ATOMS: atom_id res chain seq x y z
N MET A 1 -31.02 12.34 12.79
CA MET A 1 -30.34 12.47 11.47
C MET A 1 -29.43 11.26 11.29
N LYS A 2 -29.86 10.27 10.51
CA LYS A 2 -29.14 8.99 10.32
C LYS A 2 -28.23 9.15 9.11
N PHE A 3 -26.93 9.35 9.30
CA PHE A 3 -25.98 9.36 8.19
C PHE A 3 -25.95 7.95 7.59
N ALA A 4 -26.59 7.76 6.45
CA ALA A 4 -26.46 6.56 5.66
C ALA A 4 -25.02 6.52 5.12
N MET A 5 -24.10 5.90 5.89
CA MET A 5 -22.78 5.58 5.37
C MET A 5 -22.95 4.62 4.21
N LYS A 6 -22.49 5.04 3.03
CA LYS A 6 -22.39 4.17 1.86
C LYS A 6 -21.57 2.96 2.29
N SER A 7 -22.17 1.78 2.25
CA SER A 7 -21.49 0.54 2.63
C SER A 7 -20.19 0.44 1.85
N ILE A 8 -19.07 0.39 2.58
CA ILE A 8 -17.76 0.20 1.99
C ILE A 8 -17.84 -1.12 1.20
N ILE A 9 -17.66 -1.05 -0.12
CA ILE A 9 -17.75 -2.19 -1.04
C ILE A 9 -16.65 -3.22 -0.72
N ILE A 10 -15.62 -2.80 0.02
CA ILE A 10 -14.47 -3.61 0.44
C ILE A 10 -14.83 -4.34 1.73
N THR A 11 -14.70 -5.67 1.71
CA THR A 11 -14.96 -6.53 2.88
C THR A 11 -14.06 -6.13 4.06
N PRO A 12 -14.56 -6.11 5.30
CA PRO A 12 -13.78 -5.74 6.49
C PRO A 12 -12.45 -6.50 6.63
N ASP A 13 -12.41 -7.77 6.23
CA ASP A 13 -11.19 -8.60 6.29
C ASP A 13 -10.11 -8.16 5.29
N ARG A 14 -10.52 -7.56 4.17
CA ARG A 14 -9.57 -6.99 3.20
C ARG A 14 -8.96 -5.71 3.75
N ILE A 15 -9.75 -4.87 4.42
CA ILE A 15 -9.26 -3.64 5.06
C ILE A 15 -8.25 -3.97 6.16
N LYS A 16 -8.54 -4.98 7.00
CA LYS A 16 -7.60 -5.44 8.04
C LYS A 16 -6.25 -5.88 7.44
N LYS A 17 -6.28 -6.65 6.34
CA LYS A 17 -5.07 -7.08 5.64
C LYS A 17 -4.27 -5.91 5.08
N GLU A 18 -4.94 -4.93 4.46
CA GLU A 18 -4.27 -3.73 3.93
C GLU A 18 -3.64 -2.89 5.04
N ILE A 19 -4.33 -2.72 6.19
CA ILE A 19 -3.77 -1.99 7.36
C ILE A 19 -2.55 -2.72 7.93
N ILE A 20 -2.60 -4.05 8.06
CA ILE A 20 -1.46 -4.85 8.53
C ILE A 20 -0.27 -4.68 7.58
N PHE A 21 -0.50 -4.76 6.26
CA PHE A 21 0.54 -4.53 5.27
C PHE A 21 1.14 -3.13 5.37
N LEU A 22 0.31 -2.11 5.57
CA LEU A 22 0.76 -0.73 5.75
C LEU A 22 1.64 -0.58 6.99
N ILE A 23 1.25 -1.20 8.12
CA ILE A 23 2.03 -1.16 9.37
C ILE A 23 3.38 -1.86 9.18
N ILE A 24 3.39 -3.05 8.55
CA ILE A 24 4.63 -3.79 8.29
C ILE A 24 5.57 -2.97 7.39
N ALA A 25 5.04 -2.37 6.33
CA ALA A 25 5.83 -1.52 5.44
C ALA A 25 6.41 -0.29 6.17
N LEU A 26 5.62 0.33 7.06
CA LEU A 26 6.08 1.46 7.87
C LEU A 26 7.23 1.05 8.81
N VAL A 27 7.10 -0.10 9.48
CA VAL A 27 8.14 -0.61 10.39
C VAL A 27 9.42 -0.94 9.62
N ILE A 28 9.32 -1.64 8.50
CA ILE A 28 10.49 -2.01 7.68
C ILE A 28 11.17 -0.77 7.12
N GLY A 29 10.41 0.20 6.61
CA GLY A 29 10.96 1.45 6.08
C GLY A 29 11.72 2.26 7.12
N ASN A 30 11.18 2.37 8.34
CA ASN A 30 11.87 3.05 9.44
C ASN A 30 13.09 2.26 9.94
N ALA A 31 13.00 0.93 10.01
CA ALA A 31 14.14 0.08 10.40
C ALA A 31 15.32 0.21 9.41
N LEU A 32 15.04 0.22 8.10
CA LEU A 32 16.06 0.46 7.08
C LEU A 32 16.66 1.87 7.20
N ASN A 33 15.85 2.86 7.54
CA ASN A 33 16.32 4.24 7.76
C ASN A 33 17.26 4.32 8.96
N VAL A 34 16.90 3.70 10.09
CA VAL A 34 17.76 3.60 11.27
C VAL A 34 19.05 2.82 10.97
N TYR A 35 18.95 1.73 10.20
CA TYR A 35 20.13 0.95 9.79
C TYR A 35 21.10 1.76 8.94
N ALA A 36 20.59 2.60 8.04
CA ALA A 36 21.42 3.49 7.23
C ALA A 36 22.16 4.52 8.11
N ILE A 37 21.46 5.16 9.05
CA ILE A 37 22.08 6.11 10.00
C ILE A 37 23.18 5.42 10.81
N TYR A 38 22.92 4.22 11.31
CA TYR A 38 23.91 3.46 12.08
C TYR A 38 25.15 3.07 11.24
N THR A 39 24.93 2.60 10.01
CA THR A 39 26.00 2.10 9.13
C THR A 39 26.86 3.23 8.56
N TYR A 40 26.23 4.34 8.15
CA TYR A 40 26.90 5.47 7.51
C TYR A 40 27.22 6.60 8.49
N GLN A 41 26.93 6.42 9.78
CA GLN A 41 27.17 7.39 10.86
C GLN A 41 26.59 8.77 10.53
N THR A 42 25.45 8.82 9.84
CA THR A 42 24.84 10.06 9.42
C THR A 42 24.09 10.73 10.58
N ASN A 43 23.70 12.00 10.40
CA ASN A 43 23.08 12.76 11.48
C ASN A 43 21.68 12.20 11.79
N TRP A 44 21.35 12.02 13.07
CA TRP A 44 20.03 11.57 13.52
C TRP A 44 18.87 12.47 13.06
N LEU A 45 19.14 13.74 12.72
CA LEU A 45 18.17 14.65 12.08
C LEU A 45 17.76 14.20 10.66
N GLU A 46 18.57 13.36 10.00
CA GLU A 46 18.20 12.72 8.73
C GLU A 46 16.96 11.83 8.89
N LEU A 47 16.76 11.19 10.05
CA LEU A 47 15.58 10.35 10.27
C LEU A 47 14.27 11.13 10.11
N ILE A 48 14.25 12.40 10.56
CA ILE A 48 13.08 13.28 10.49
C ILE A 48 12.94 13.89 9.10
N THR A 49 14.05 14.33 8.49
CA THR A 49 14.02 14.97 7.17
C THR A 49 13.72 14.00 6.03
N HIS A 50 13.97 12.70 6.22
CA HIS A 50 13.63 11.66 5.25
C HIS A 50 12.19 11.13 5.38
N LEU A 51 11.43 11.50 6.42
CA LEU A 51 10.02 11.10 6.57
C LEU A 51 9.15 11.42 5.33
N PRO A 52 9.22 12.63 4.72
CA PRO A 52 8.46 12.93 3.51
C PRO A 52 8.82 12.02 2.33
N LEU A 53 10.11 11.66 2.19
CA LEU A 53 10.59 10.74 1.16
C LEU A 53 10.02 9.33 1.36
N ILE A 54 10.02 8.81 2.59
CA ILE A 54 9.45 7.50 2.91
C ILE A 54 7.95 7.48 2.60
N ILE A 55 7.24 8.56 2.93
CA ILE A 55 5.81 8.71 2.63
C ILE A 55 5.59 8.71 1.11
N MET A 56 6.33 9.53 0.35
CA MET A 56 6.22 9.58 -1.12
C MET A 56 6.57 8.23 -1.77
N LEU A 57 7.62 7.55 -1.29
CA LEU A 57 8.00 6.24 -1.78
C LEU A 57 6.92 5.19 -1.46
N SER A 58 6.29 5.26 -0.29
CA SER A 58 5.17 4.38 0.07
C SER A 58 3.97 4.58 -0.86
N PHE A 59 3.65 5.83 -1.21
CA PHE A 59 2.63 6.13 -2.21
C PHE A 59 2.98 5.58 -3.59
N LEU A 60 4.26 5.68 -4.00
CA LEU A 60 4.73 5.15 -5.28
C LEU A 60 4.60 3.62 -5.33
N ILE A 61 5.06 2.92 -4.29
CA ILE A 61 4.94 1.46 -4.19
C ILE A 61 3.47 1.03 -4.20
N TYR A 62 2.61 1.74 -3.44
CA TYR A 62 1.18 1.47 -3.44
C TYR A 62 0.54 1.68 -4.83
N LEU A 63 0.95 2.74 -5.55
CA LEU A 63 0.49 2.99 -6.91
C LEU A 63 0.87 1.84 -7.85
N VAL A 64 2.10 1.33 -7.77
CA VAL A 64 2.56 0.18 -8.57
C VAL A 64 1.77 -1.08 -8.22
N ALA A 65 1.54 -1.35 -6.94
CA ALA A 65 0.73 -2.49 -6.51
C ALA A 65 -0.72 -2.36 -6.98
N PHE A 66 -1.28 -1.15 -6.94
CA PHE A 66 -2.62 -0.85 -7.41
C PHE A 66 -2.77 -1.05 -8.92
N THR A 67 -1.82 -0.57 -9.73
CA THR A 67 -1.83 -0.76 -11.19
C THR A 67 -1.72 -2.23 -11.55
N MET A 68 -0.85 -3.01 -10.89
CA MET A 68 -0.76 -4.46 -11.05
C MET A 68 -2.11 -5.16 -10.78
N ARG A 69 -2.79 -4.81 -9.68
CA ARG A 69 -4.12 -5.36 -9.34
C ARG A 69 -5.20 -4.95 -10.34
N ALA A 70 -5.16 -3.71 -10.83
CA ALA A 70 -6.08 -3.20 -11.83
C ALA A 70 -5.92 -3.95 -13.16
N ILE A 71 -4.69 -4.15 -13.61
CA ILE A 71 -4.35 -4.94 -14.80
C ILE A 71 -4.87 -6.37 -14.64
N TYR A 72 -4.54 -7.06 -13.54
CA TYR A 72 -5.02 -8.42 -13.28
C TYR A 72 -6.56 -8.51 -13.28
N SER A 73 -7.25 -7.55 -12.66
CA SER A 73 -8.71 -7.51 -12.65
C SER A 73 -9.32 -7.25 -14.02
N PHE A 74 -8.67 -6.42 -14.84
CA PHE A 74 -9.08 -6.15 -16.22
C PHE A 74 -8.97 -7.42 -17.08
N PHE A 75 -7.80 -8.10 -17.04
CA PHE A 75 -7.57 -9.34 -17.78
C PHE A 75 -8.47 -10.48 -17.31
N SER A 76 -8.65 -10.67 -16.00
CA SER A 76 -9.52 -11.74 -15.47
C SER A 76 -11.00 -11.50 -15.81
N LYS A 77 -11.48 -10.26 -15.82
CA LYS A 77 -12.84 -9.92 -16.28
C LYS A 77 -12.99 -10.15 -17.79
N PHE A 78 -11.98 -9.79 -18.59
CA PHE A 78 -11.97 -10.04 -20.02
C PHE A 78 -12.04 -11.54 -20.34
N MET A 79 -11.25 -12.37 -19.64
CA MET A 79 -11.27 -13.83 -19.80
C MET A 79 -12.58 -14.48 -19.31
N ARG A 80 -13.24 -13.94 -18.27
CA ARG A 80 -14.55 -14.44 -17.82
C ARG A 80 -15.68 -14.12 -18.80
N LYS A 81 -15.57 -13.02 -19.55
CA LYS A 81 -16.57 -12.64 -20.57
C LYS A 81 -16.65 -13.64 -21.74
N GLY A 82 -15.60 -14.44 -21.97
CA GLY A 82 -15.57 -15.51 -22.96
C GLY A 82 -16.22 -16.84 -22.51
N LYS A 83 -16.63 -16.99 -21.25
CA LYS A 83 -17.24 -18.23 -20.71
C LYS A 83 -18.76 -18.18 -20.51
N THR A 84 -19.42 -17.10 -20.92
CA THR A 84 -20.90 -16.95 -20.89
C THR A 84 -21.50 -16.94 -22.31
N VAL A 85 -21.05 -17.86 -23.16
CA VAL A 85 -21.80 -18.34 -24.33
C VAL A 85 -21.65 -19.86 -24.33
N LYS A 86 -22.51 -20.53 -23.58
CA LYS A 86 -22.94 -21.90 -23.81
C LYS A 86 -24.27 -22.11 -23.10
#